data_AF-A0A7S1CQW3-F1
#
_entry.id   AF-A0A7S1CQW3-F1
#
_cell.length_a   1.000
_cell.length_b   1.000
_cell.length_c   1.000
_cell.angle_alpha   90.00
_cell.angle_beta   90.00
_cell.angle_gamma   90.00
#
_symmetry.space_group_name_H-M   'P 1'
#
loop_
_entity.id
_entity.type
_entity.pdbx_description
1 polymer ?
#
loop_
_entity_poly.entity_id
_entity_poly.type
_entity_poly.pdbx_seq_one_letter_code
_entity_poly.pdbx_strand_id
1 'polypeptide(L)'
;VSLIVNAVVVALIGLLESISIAKVFARENGYEVDVEQEMVALGAANVVSSFFRSFPVTGSFSRTAVNSQSGVRTPMAGVVTGAVVMLALLVMTPYFYYIPQAALAAIIICAVLTMFDAPVFVELWKTDKVD
;
A
#
# COMPACT_ATOMS: atom_id res chain seq x y z
N VAL A 1 -27.01 5.44 -7.31
CA VAL A 1 -26.95 4.93 -5.92
C VAL A 1 -25.80 3.92 -5.74
N SER A 2 -25.71 2.85 -6.55
CA SER A 2 -24.63 1.84 -6.42
C SER A 2 -23.20 2.41 -6.49
N LEU A 3 -22.91 3.37 -7.38
CA LEU A 3 -21.57 3.94 -7.51
C LEU A 3 -21.14 4.72 -6.26
N ILE A 4 -22.02 5.55 -5.70
CA ILE A 4 -21.73 6.35 -4.51
C ILE A 4 -21.48 5.43 -3.32
N VAL A 5 -22.31 4.39 -3.16
CA VAL A 5 -22.13 3.39 -2.09
C VAL A 5 -20.78 2.69 -2.24
N ASN A 6 -20.44 2.21 -3.44
CA ASN A 6 -19.16 1.53 -3.68
C ASN A 6 -17.96 2.45 -3.44
N ALA A 7 -18.03 3.71 -3.89
CA ALA A 7 -16.98 4.70 -3.69
C ALA A 7 -16.73 4.99 -2.21
N VAL A 8 -17.80 5.14 -1.42
CA VAL A 8 -17.70 5.33 0.03
C VAL A 8 -17.07 4.12 0.71
N VAL A 9 -17.46 2.90 0.32
CA VAL A 9 -16.88 1.66 0.86
C VAL A 9 -15.38 1.59 0.56
N VAL A 10 -14.98 1.82 -0.69
CA VAL A 10 -13.56 1.79 -1.08
C VAL A 10 -12.76 2.88 -0.35
N ALA A 11 -13.30 4.08 -0.21
CA ALA A 11 -12.64 5.17 0.51
C ALA A 11 -12.45 4.84 2.00
N LEU A 12 -13.48 4.29 2.65
CA LEU A 12 -13.39 3.87 4.07
C LEU A 12 -12.36 2.76 4.27
N ILE A 13 -12.40 1.72 3.43
CA ILE A 13 -11.44 0.61 3.52
C ILE A 13 -10.02 1.12 3.28
N GLY A 14 -9.80 1.97 2.26
CA GLY A 14 -8.49 2.54 1.95
C GLY A 14 -7.94 3.45 3.06
N LEU A 15 -8.81 4.23 3.71
CA LEU A 15 -8.43 5.05 4.87
C LEU A 15 -8.05 4.18 6.07
N LEU A 16 -8.87 3.18 6.40
CA LEU A 16 -8.59 2.25 7.50
C LEU A 16 -7.29 1.49 7.27
N GLU A 17 -7.06 1.00 6.04
CA GLU A 17 -5.81 0.35 5.64
C GLU A 17 -4.61 1.29 5.83
N SER A 18 -4.69 2.51 5.28
CA SER A 18 -3.60 3.48 5.34
C SER A 18 -3.25 3.88 6.79
N ILE A 19 -4.25 4.18 7.61
CA ILE A 19 -4.06 4.56 9.01
C ILE A 19 -3.51 3.39 9.83
N SER A 20 -4.00 2.17 9.58
CA SER A 20 -3.52 0.98 10.29
C SER A 20 -2.03 0.73 10.00
N ILE A 21 -1.63 0.79 8.73
CA ILE A 21 -0.23 0.67 8.33
C ILE A 21 0.61 1.79 8.95
N ALA A 22 0.16 3.04 8.85
CA ALA A 22 0.89 4.18 9.40
C ALA A 22 1.15 4.02 10.90
N LYS A 23 0.14 3.60 11.68
CA LYS A 23 0.29 3.37 13.13
C LYS A 23 1.24 2.21 13.47
N VAL A 24 1.20 1.12 12.71
CA VAL A 24 2.13 -0.01 12.91
C VAL A 24 3.57 0.45 12.74
N PHE A 25 3.88 1.12 11.63
CA PHE A 25 5.24 1.61 11.37
C PHE A 25 5.67 2.77 12.28
N ALA A 26 4.72 3.59 12.74
CA ALA A 26 4.96 4.63 13.74
C ALA A 26 5.43 4.04 15.07
N ARG A 27 4.75 2.98 15.52
CA ARG A 27 5.13 2.23 16.72
C ARG A 27 6.50 1.57 16.58
N GLU A 28 6.77 0.94 15.44
CA GLU A 28 8.06 0.27 15.18
C GLU A 28 9.24 1.26 15.15
N ASN A 29 9.05 2.44 14.55
CA ASN A 29 10.12 3.42 14.35
C ASN A 29 10.15 4.54 15.40
N GLY A 30 9.22 4.54 16.36
CA GLY A 30 9.19 5.50 17.47
C GLY A 30 8.79 6.92 17.08
N TYR A 31 7.89 7.09 16.11
CA TYR A 31 7.32 8.40 15.74
C TYR A 31 5.79 8.43 15.96
N GLU A 32 5.20 9.62 15.93
CA GLU A 32 3.75 9.80 16.03
C GLU A 32 3.13 10.08 14.66
N VAL A 33 1.90 9.60 14.45
CA VAL A 33 1.12 9.81 13.22
C VAL A 33 -0.08 10.67 13.54
N ASP A 34 -0.20 11.79 12.83
CA ASP A 34 -1.39 12.61 12.81
C ASP A 34 -2.41 12.03 11.81
N VAL A 35 -3.50 11.49 12.34
CA VAL A 35 -4.56 10.85 11.56
C VAL A 35 -5.36 11.85 10.73
N GLU A 36 -5.55 13.07 11.22
CA GLU A 36 -6.30 14.10 10.49
C GLU A 36 -5.52 14.53 9.25
N GLN A 37 -4.22 14.77 9.43
CA GLN A 37 -3.33 15.10 8.33
C GLN A 37 -3.26 13.98 7.28
N GLU A 38 -3.19 12.71 7.69
CA GLU A 38 -3.18 11.60 6.73
C GLU A 38 -4.50 11.41 5.99
N MET A 39 -5.64 11.67 6.64
CA MET A 39 -6.93 11.64 5.98
C MET A 39 -7.02 12.72 4.88
N VAL A 40 -6.55 13.93 5.17
CA VAL A 40 -6.49 15.04 4.20
C VAL A 40 -5.51 14.71 3.07
N ALA A 41 -4.33 14.17 3.38
CA ALA A 41 -3.32 13.80 2.40
C ALA A 41 -3.83 12.72 1.44
N LEU A 42 -4.44 11.65 1.96
CA LEU A 42 -5.01 10.56 1.14
C LEU A 42 -6.18 11.04 0.29
N GLY A 43 -7.04 11.90 0.83
CA GLY A 43 -8.13 12.53 0.10
C GLY A 43 -7.63 13.39 -1.05
N ALA A 44 -6.66 14.27 -0.78
CA ALA A 44 -6.03 15.11 -1.81
C ALA A 44 -5.35 14.26 -2.89
N ALA A 45 -4.63 13.21 -2.50
CA ALA A 45 -3.98 12.29 -3.43
C ALA A 45 -4.99 11.61 -4.38
N ASN A 46 -6.13 11.16 -3.86
CA ASN A 46 -7.19 10.54 -4.67
C ASN A 46 -7.91 11.55 -5.58
N VAL A 47 -8.14 12.78 -5.11
CA VAL A 47 -8.71 13.86 -5.95
C VAL A 47 -7.76 14.14 -7.11
N VAL A 48 -6.47 14.35 -6.85
CA VAL A 48 -5.47 14.62 -7.90
C VAL A 48 -5.35 13.43 -8.85
N SER A 49 -5.29 12.19 -8.35
CA SER A 49 -5.12 11.00 -9.18
C SER A 49 -6.33 10.71 -10.08
N SER A 50 -7.53 11.14 -9.69
CA SER A 50 -8.76 10.97 -10.49
C SER A 50 -8.68 11.65 -11.86
N PHE A 51 -7.94 12.75 -11.99
CA PHE A 51 -7.72 13.46 -13.26
C PHE A 51 -6.84 12.68 -14.24
N PHE A 52 -6.10 11.69 -13.75
CA PHE A 52 -5.15 10.89 -14.54
C PHE A 52 -5.63 9.46 -14.82
N ARG A 53 -6.94 9.17 -14.62
CA ARG A 53 -7.52 7.82 -14.77
C ARG A 53 -6.85 6.77 -13.86
N SER A 54 -6.40 7.19 -12.68
CA SER A 54 -5.81 6.28 -11.70
C SER A 54 -6.87 5.42 -11.00
N PHE A 55 -6.45 4.26 -10.52
CA PHE A 55 -7.17 3.54 -9.47
C PHE A 55 -7.11 4.33 -8.14
N PRO A 56 -8.04 4.07 -7.20
CA PRO A 56 -7.99 4.61 -5.86
C PRO A 56 -6.64 4.33 -5.19
N VAL A 57 -6.04 5.37 -4.63
CA VAL A 57 -4.74 5.31 -3.95
C VAL A 57 -4.98 4.95 -2.48
N THR A 58 -4.25 3.94 -2.00
CA THR A 58 -4.28 3.48 -0.60
C THR A 58 -2.85 3.27 -0.06
N GLY A 59 -2.74 3.07 1.25
CA GLY A 59 -1.50 2.62 1.88
C GLY A 59 -1.15 1.18 1.46
N SER A 60 0.13 0.80 1.50
CA SER A 60 0.56 -0.54 1.12
C SER A 60 1.56 -1.09 2.11
N PHE A 61 1.19 -2.18 2.80
CA PHE A 61 2.03 -2.80 3.81
C PHE A 61 3.36 -3.27 3.22
N SER A 62 3.31 -4.03 2.12
CA SER A 62 4.50 -4.55 1.43
C SER A 62 5.47 -3.44 0.98
N ARG A 63 4.97 -2.38 0.31
CA ARG A 63 5.83 -1.28 -0.15
C ARG A 63 6.41 -0.47 1.01
N THR A 64 5.61 -0.23 2.05
CA THR A 64 6.06 0.53 3.24
C THR A 64 7.08 -0.27 4.05
N ALA A 65 6.90 -1.58 4.18
CA ALA A 65 7.84 -2.49 4.83
C ALA A 65 9.21 -2.46 4.15
N VAL A 66 9.25 -2.62 2.82
CA VAL A 66 10.50 -2.55 2.05
C VAL A 66 11.15 -1.18 2.17
N ASN A 67 10.37 -0.10 2.12
CA ASN A 67 10.86 1.27 2.26
C ASN A 67 11.47 1.52 3.65
N SER A 68 10.81 1.04 4.71
CA SER A 68 11.28 1.11 6.10
C SER A 68 12.58 0.32 6.30
N GLN A 69 12.62 -0.93 5.81
CA GLN A 69 13.81 -1.80 5.87
C GLN A 69 14.99 -1.24 5.07
N SER A 70 14.72 -0.48 4.01
CA SER A 70 15.74 0.21 3.22
C SER A 70 16.32 1.45 3.92
N GLY A 71 15.87 1.77 5.14
CA GLY A 71 16.38 2.89 5.93
C GLY A 71 15.86 4.27 5.50
N VAL A 72 14.79 4.32 4.72
CA VAL A 72 14.19 5.58 4.27
C VAL A 72 13.48 6.28 5.43
N ARG A 73 13.78 7.57 5.62
CA ARG A 73 13.21 8.40 6.70
C ARG A 73 12.47 9.64 6.21
N THR A 74 12.32 9.82 4.90
CA THR A 74 11.70 11.01 4.32
C THR A 74 10.64 10.63 3.29
N PRO A 75 9.55 11.43 3.16
CA PRO A 75 8.53 11.21 2.15
C PRO A 75 9.04 11.39 0.71
N MET A 76 10.24 11.98 0.53
CA MET A 76 10.86 12.17 -0.79
C MET A 76 11.15 10.86 -1.52
N ALA A 77 11.22 9.72 -0.82
CA ALA A 77 11.31 8.42 -1.47
C ALA A 77 10.10 8.12 -2.38
N GLY A 78 8.92 8.68 -2.07
CA GLY A 78 7.74 8.59 -2.93
C GLY A 78 7.97 9.29 -4.28
N VAL A 79 8.64 10.45 -4.28
CA VAL A 79 8.99 11.19 -5.51
C VAL A 79 10.00 10.39 -6.34
N VAL A 80 11.04 9.82 -5.69
CA VAL A 80 12.02 8.98 -6.38
C VAL A 80 11.35 7.76 -6.99
N THR A 81 10.50 7.08 -6.24
CA THR A 81 9.74 5.92 -6.73
C THR A 81 8.84 6.29 -7.90
N GLY A 82 8.12 7.41 -7.82
CA GLY A 82 7.28 7.91 -8.90
C GLY A 82 8.07 8.26 -10.16
N ALA A 83 9.24 8.89 -10.01
CA ALA A 83 10.13 9.20 -11.12
C ALA A 83 10.67 7.94 -11.81
N VAL A 84 11.06 6.93 -11.04
CA VAL A 84 11.50 5.63 -11.57
C VAL A 84 10.37 4.92 -12.31
N VAL A 85 9.15 4.93 -11.77
CA VAL A 85 7.97 4.34 -12.44
C VAL A 85 7.66 5.09 -13.73
N MET A 86 7.68 6.42 -13.73
CA MET A 86 7.48 7.20 -14.96
C MET A 86 8.54 6.91 -16.00
N LEU A 87 9.82 6.83 -15.61
CA LEU A 87 10.91 6.48 -16.52
C LEU A 87 10.72 5.07 -17.09
N ALA A 88 10.37 4.10 -16.26
CA ALA A 88 10.09 2.74 -16.69
C ALA A 88 8.92 2.68 -17.69
N LEU A 89 7.85 3.44 -17.47
CA LEU A 89 6.74 3.52 -18.42
C LEU A 89 7.13 4.24 -19.72
N LEU A 90 7.98 5.28 -19.68
CA LEU A 90 8.38 5.98 -20.91
C LEU A 90 9.37 5.18 -21.76
N VAL A 91 10.28 4.43 -21.14
CA VAL A 91 11.38 3.73 -21.83
C VAL A 91 11.12 2.24 -21.99
N MET A 92 10.58 1.57 -20.96
CA MET A 92 10.44 0.11 -20.91
C MET A 92 9.08 -0.45 -21.35
N THR A 93 8.07 0.40 -21.62
CA THR A 93 6.76 -0.07 -22.13
C THR A 93 6.83 -1.08 -23.30
N PRO A 94 7.69 -0.94 -24.34
CA PRO A 94 7.76 -1.95 -25.40
C PRO A 94 8.25 -3.32 -24.91
N TYR A 95 9.06 -3.35 -23.85
CA TYR A 95 9.57 -4.60 -23.26
C TYR A 95 8.53 -5.28 -22.36
N PHE A 96 7.63 -4.52 -21.74
CA PHE A 96 6.57 -5.07 -20.89
C PHE A 96 5.59 -5.96 -21.66
N TYR A 97 5.50 -5.81 -22.99
CA TYR A 97 4.71 -6.70 -23.84
C TYR A 97 5.13 -8.17 -23.74
N TYR A 98 6.42 -8.45 -23.50
CA TYR A 98 6.95 -9.81 -23.44
C TYR A 98 6.79 -10.46 -22.07
N ILE A 99 6.25 -9.76 -21.07
CA ILE A 99 6.10 -10.30 -19.72
C ILE A 99 4.94 -11.32 -19.72
N PRO A 100 5.19 -12.60 -19.41
CA PRO A 100 4.14 -13.60 -19.35
C PRO A 100 3.24 -13.36 -18.13
N GLN A 101 1.93 -13.47 -18.32
CA GLN A 101 0.95 -13.33 -17.22
C GLN A 101 1.23 -14.30 -16.06
N ALA A 102 1.79 -15.48 -16.36
CA ALA A 102 2.19 -16.46 -15.34
C ALA A 102 3.28 -15.92 -14.40
N ALA A 103 4.25 -15.14 -14.89
CA ALA A 103 5.28 -14.55 -14.04
C ALA A 103 4.70 -13.46 -13.13
N LEU A 104 3.77 -12.63 -13.65
CA LEU A 104 3.06 -11.63 -12.84
C LEU A 104 2.25 -12.30 -11.72
N ALA A 105 1.52 -13.38 -12.04
CA ALA A 105 0.77 -14.15 -11.05
C ALA A 105 1.69 -14.77 -9.99
N ALA A 106 2.83 -15.35 -10.39
CA ALA A 106 3.81 -15.91 -9.47
C ALA A 106 4.36 -14.86 -8.49
N ILE A 107 4.67 -13.65 -8.96
CA ILE A 107 5.13 -12.55 -8.11
C ILE A 107 4.07 -12.15 -7.08
N ILE A 108 2.79 -12.06 -7.49
CA ILE A 108 1.68 -11.74 -6.57
C ILE A 108 1.54 -12.83 -5.50
N ILE A 109 1.58 -14.11 -5.89
CA ILE A 109 1.49 -15.24 -4.95
C ILE A 109 2.66 -15.20 -3.95
N CYS A 110 3.89 -15.01 -4.43
CA CYS A 110 5.06 -14.89 -3.56
C CYS A 110 4.93 -13.72 -2.59
N ALA A 111 4.48 -12.55 -3.04
CA ALA A 111 4.30 -11.38 -2.18
C ALA A 111 3.26 -11.63 -1.07
N VAL A 112 2.13 -12.26 -1.40
CA VAL A 112 1.09 -12.59 -0.41
C VAL A 112 1.57 -13.63 0.59
N LEU A 113 2.32 -14.64 0.14
CA LEU A 113 2.88 -15.66 1.04
C LEU A 113 3.82 -15.05 2.08
N THR A 114 4.59 -14.01 1.72
CA THR A 114 5.46 -13.32 2.68
C THR A 114 4.73 -12.45 3.71
N MET A 115 3.45 -12.11 3.46
CA MET A 115 2.62 -11.42 4.45
C MET A 115 1.96 -12.37 5.45
N PHE A 116 2.02 -13.69 5.22
CA PHE A 116 1.41 -14.68 6.11
C PHE A 116 2.37 -15.08 7.23
N ASP A 117 2.08 -14.63 8.46
CA ASP A 117 2.85 -14.98 9.65
C ASP A 117 2.19 -16.16 10.41
N ALA A 118 2.56 -17.38 9.98
CA ALA A 118 2.05 -18.61 10.57
C ALA A 118 2.29 -18.76 12.09
N PRO A 119 3.47 -18.40 12.65
CA PRO A 119 3.67 -18.49 14.09
C PRO A 119 2.78 -17.53 14.89
N VAL A 120 2.52 -16.31 14.39
CA VAL A 120 1.58 -15.37 15.03
C VAL A 120 0.18 -16.00 15.12
N PHE A 121 -0.28 -16.69 14.07
CA PHE A 121 -1.57 -17.36 14.09
C PHE A 121 -1.68 -18.43 15.20
N VAL A 122 -0.61 -19.22 15.39
CA VAL A 122 -0.55 -20.24 16.44
C VAL A 122 -0.53 -19.62 17.84
N GLU A 123 0.14 -18.48 18.00
CA GLU A 123 0.22 -17.75 19.27
C GLU A 123 -1.10 -17.08 19.65
N LEU A 124 -1.80 -16.48 18.67
CA LEU A 124 -3.15 -15.94 18.85
C LEU A 124 -4.12 -17.04 19.31
N TRP A 125 -4.15 -18.17 18.60
CA TRP A 125 -5.02 -19.31 18.93
C TRP A 125 -4.77 -19.92 20.33
N LYS A 126 -3.55 -19.77 20.86
CA LYS A 126 -3.20 -20.22 22.22
C LYS A 126 -3.60 -19.20 23.28
N THR A 127 -3.59 -17.92 22.96
CA THR A 127 -3.89 -16.83 23.89
C THR A 127 -5.39 -16.69 24.08
N ASP A 128 -6.14 -16.52 22.99
CA ASP A 128 -7.59 -16.45 23.01
C ASP A 128 -8.13 -17.11 21.73
N LYS A 129 -9.18 -17.92 21.89
CA LYS A 129 -9.81 -18.62 20.74
C LYS A 129 -10.93 -17.78 20.11
N VAL A 130 -11.29 -16.67 20.74
CA VAL A 130 -12.39 -15.79 20.34
C VAL A 130 -11.88 -14.55 19.58
N ASP A 131 -10.60 -14.17 19.76
CA ASP A 131 -9.86 -13.18 18.94
C ASP A 131 -9.19 -13.85 17.73
#